data_AF-A0A355WFG4-F1
#
_entry.id   AF-A0A355WFG4-F1
#
_cell.length_a   1.000
_cell.length_b   1.000
_cell.length_c   1.000
_cell.angle_alpha   90.00
_cell.angle_beta   90.00
_cell.angle_gamma   90.00
#
_symmetry.space_group_name_H-M   'P 1'
#
loop_
_entity.id
_entity.type
_entity.pdbx_description
1 polymer ?
#
loop_
_entity_poly.entity_id
_entity_poly.type
_entity_poly.pdbx_seq_one_letter_code
_entity_poly.pdbx_strand_id
1 'polypeptide(L)' 'MDLREISLKFHKDHEGKIALQPKVPVKTKEDLAIAYTPGVAEPCLEIKKNYDTIYDYTAKG' A
#
# COMPACT_ATOMS: atom_id res chain seq x y z
N MET A 1 17.09 -4.29 -32.31
CA MET A 1 16.10 -3.33 -31.78
C MET A 1 16.85 -2.11 -31.31
N ASP A 2 16.38 -0.92 -31.67
CA ASP A 2 16.92 0.32 -31.11
C ASP A 2 16.38 0.57 -29.68
N LEU A 3 16.97 1.52 -28.96
CA LEU A 3 16.57 1.83 -27.58
C LEU A 3 15.10 2.27 -27.49
N ARG A 4 14.58 2.92 -28.54
CA ARG A 4 13.20 3.39 -28.60
C ARG A 4 12.23 2.20 -28.66
N GLU A 5 12.50 1.22 -29.51
CA GLU A 5 11.68 0.00 -29.65
C GLU A 5 11.64 -0.80 -28.34
N ILE A 6 12.78 -0.96 -27.68
CA ILE A 6 12.88 -1.66 -26.39
C ILE A 6 12.06 -0.91 -25.32
N SER A 7 12.20 0.42 -25.25
CA SER A 7 11.46 1.23 -24.27
C SER A 7 9.95 1.19 -24.49
N LEU A 8 9.50 1.29 -25.75
CA LEU A 8 8.07 1.20 -26.10
C LEU A 8 7.50 -0.19 -25.78
N LYS A 9 8.23 -1.26 -26.12
CA LYS A 9 7.81 -2.63 -25.78
C LYS A 9 7.75 -2.84 -24.27
N PHE A 10 8.76 -2.40 -23.52
CA PHE A 10 8.80 -2.52 -22.07
C PHE A 10 7.58 -1.88 -21.40
N HIS A 11 7.25 -0.63 -21.73
CA HIS A 11 6.10 0.06 -21.13
C HIS A 11 4.75 -0.55 -21.56
N LYS A 12 4.67 -1.09 -22.79
CA LYS A 12 3.48 -1.78 -23.28
C LYS A 12 3.25 -3.10 -22.55
N ASP A 13 4.29 -3.90 -22.39
CA ASP A 13 4.22 -5.22 -21.75
C ASP A 13 3.92 -5.13 -20.25
N HIS A 14 4.31 -4.05 -19.59
CA HIS A 14 4.14 -3.85 -18.14
C HIS A 14 3.00 -2.88 -17.80
N GLU A 15 2.25 -2.40 -18.79
CA GLU A 15 1.13 -1.45 -18.62
C GLU A 15 1.50 -0.22 -17.78
N GLY A 16 2.72 0.30 -18.02
CA GLY A 16 3.33 1.32 -17.19
C GLY A 16 4.49 0.78 -16.36
N LYS A 17 4.81 1.48 -15.27
CA LYS A 17 6.01 1.23 -14.45
C LYS A 17 5.72 1.08 -12.97
N ILE A 18 4.64 1.69 -12.51
CA ILE A 18 4.32 1.81 -11.09
C ILE A 18 3.18 0.86 -10.77
N ALA A 19 3.32 0.16 -9.65
CA ALA A 19 2.26 -0.62 -9.04
C ALA A 19 2.28 -0.36 -7.54
N LEU A 20 1.10 -0.40 -6.91
CA LEU A 20 0.96 -0.38 -5.47
C LEU A 20 0.59 -1.79 -5.00
N GLN A 21 1.29 -2.31 -4.00
CA GLN A 21 0.99 -3.60 -3.40
C GLN A 21 0.89 -3.45 -1.87
N PRO A 22 0.03 -4.24 -1.20
CA PRO A 22 -0.03 -4.25 0.26
C PRO A 22 1.31 -4.63 0.89
N LYS A 23 1.72 -3.94 1.97
CA LYS A 23 2.91 -4.30 2.76
C LYS A 23 2.72 -5.56 3.60
N VAL A 24 1.48 -5.96 3.84
CA VAL A 24 1.09 -7.11 4.68
C VAL A 24 0.14 -8.03 3.92
N PRO A 25 0.21 -9.36 4.12
CA PRO A 25 -0.72 -10.28 3.49
C PRO A 25 -2.13 -10.15 4.10
N VAL A 26 -3.16 -10.20 3.25
CA VAL A 26 -4.57 -10.28 3.68
C VAL A 26 -5.20 -11.44 2.92
N LYS A 27 -5.32 -12.60 3.58
CA LYS A 27 -5.77 -13.86 2.96
C LYS A 27 -7.02 -14.43 3.62
N THR A 28 -7.26 -14.07 4.87
CA THR A 28 -8.36 -14.59 5.69
C THR A 28 -9.33 -13.47 6.08
N LYS A 29 -10.49 -13.85 6.65
CA LYS A 29 -11.44 -12.86 7.18
C LYS A 29 -10.86 -12.13 8.38
N GLU A 30 -10.08 -12.84 9.18
CA GLU A 30 -9.37 -12.33 10.34
C GLU A 30 -8.33 -11.29 9.92
N ASP A 31 -7.56 -11.55 8.86
CA ASP A 31 -6.61 -10.57 8.32
C ASP A 31 -7.34 -9.30 7.85
N LEU A 32 -8.47 -9.46 7.17
CA LEU A 32 -9.27 -8.32 6.70
C LEU A 32 -9.86 -7.52 7.87
N ALA A 33 -10.30 -8.20 8.93
CA ALA A 33 -10.82 -7.57 10.14
C ALA A 33 -9.75 -6.76 10.90
N ILE A 34 -8.47 -7.14 10.79
CA ILE A 34 -7.34 -6.40 11.35
C ILE A 34 -6.95 -5.21 10.46
N ALA A 35 -6.80 -5.46 9.15
CA ALA A 35 -6.36 -4.44 8.19
C ALA A 35 -7.43 -3.38 7.89
N TYR A 36 -8.70 -3.71 8.12
CA TYR A 36 -9.85 -2.85 7.87
C TYR A 36 -10.81 -2.89 9.06
N THR A 37 -12.10 -2.69 8.85
CA THR A 37 -13.10 -2.74 9.91
C THR A 37 -13.19 -4.15 10.53
N PRO A 38 -13.18 -4.27 11.88
CA PRO A 38 -13.16 -3.20 12.88
C PRO A 38 -11.76 -2.74 13.33
N GLY A 39 -10.70 -3.51 13.08
CA GLY A 39 -9.35 -3.29 13.64
C GLY A 39 -8.68 -1.97 13.26
N VAL A 40 -8.97 -1.43 12.07
CA VAL A 40 -8.45 -0.13 11.61
C VAL A 40 -8.85 1.04 12.51
N ALA A 41 -9.87 0.88 13.36
CA ALA A 41 -10.27 1.89 14.33
C ALA A 41 -9.17 2.18 15.37
N GLU A 42 -8.39 1.18 15.78
CA GLU A 42 -7.36 1.35 16.81
C GLU A 42 -6.26 2.34 16.41
N PRO A 43 -5.57 2.22 15.25
CA PRO A 43 -4.60 3.23 14.83
C PRO A 43 -5.27 4.60 14.59
N CYS A 44 -6.53 4.65 14.15
CA CYS A 44 -7.25 5.93 14.02
C CYS A 44 -7.45 6.62 15.37
N LEU A 45 -7.79 5.86 16.42
CA LEU A 45 -7.98 6.39 17.77
C LEU A 45 -6.66 6.84 18.39
N GLU A 46 -5.56 6.11 18.17
CA GLU A 46 -4.23 6.54 18.64
C GLU A 46 -3.78 7.84 17.96
N ILE A 47 -3.94 7.96 16.64
CA ILE A 47 -3.63 9.21 15.90
C ILE A 47 -4.51 10.36 16.37
N LYS A 48 -5.79 10.09 16.70
CA LYS A 48 -6.68 11.11 17.29
C LYS A 48 -6.19 11.58 18.66
N LYS A 49 -5.65 10.69 19.50
CA LYS A 49 -5.11 11.02 20.83
C LYS A 49 -3.80 11.79 20.72
N ASN A 50 -2.90 11.35 19.85
CA ASN A 50 -1.62 11.98 19.58
C ASN A 50 -1.31 11.93 18.07
N TYR A 51 -1.38 13.08 17.40
CA TYR A 51 -1.20 13.17 15.95
C TYR A 51 0.17 12.67 15.48
N ASP A 52 1.22 12.80 16.29
CA ASP A 52 2.57 12.39 15.91
C ASP A 52 2.69 10.88 15.67
N THR A 53 1.80 10.07 16.25
CA THR A 53 1.76 8.61 16.02
C THR A 53 1.35 8.23 14.58
N ILE A 54 0.98 9.21 13.74
CA ILE A 54 0.77 8.99 12.29
C ILE A 54 2.02 8.43 11.61
N TYR A 55 3.22 8.78 12.09
CA TYR A 55 4.48 8.27 11.54
C TYR A 55 4.77 6.83 11.96
N ASP A 56 4.16 6.35 13.05
CA ASP A 56 4.32 4.98 13.53
C ASP A 56 3.36 4.02 12.81
N TYR A 57 2.11 4.45 12.61
CA TYR A 57 1.01 3.55 12.18
C TYR A 57 0.60 3.70 10.71
N THR A 58 1.27 4.55 9.92
CA THR A 58 0.92 4.74 8.51
C THR A 58 2.16 4.70 7.62
N ALA A 59 1.95 4.70 6.30
CA ALA A 59 3.05 4.77 5.33
C ALA A 59 3.68 6.18 5.20
N LYS A 60 3.43 7.09 6.14
CA LYS A 60 3.96 8.46 6.13
C LYS A 60 5.42 8.54 6.62
N GLY A 61 5.83 7.64 7.51
CA GLY A 61 7.24 7.43 7.87
C GLY A 61 7.98 6.64 6.79
#